data_AF-A0A933NTP6-F1
#
_entry.id   AF-A0A933NTP6-F1
#
_cell.length_a   1.000
_cell.length_b   1.000
_cell.length_c   1.000
_cell.angle_alpha   90.00
_cell.angle_beta   90.00
_cell.angle_gamma   90.00
#
_symmetry.space_group_name_H-M   'P 1'
#
loop_
_entity.id
_entity.type
_entity.pdbx_description
1 polymer ?
#
loop_
_entity_poly.entity_id
_entity_poly.type
_entity_poly.pdbx_seq_one_letter_code
_entity_poly.pdbx_strand_id
1 'polypeptide(L)'
;MRLFLAALLVVAGALPAGAQWLDRKTPDIPRTADGKPNLAAPAPRGPDGKLDLTGIWNGPTPEPRLDPANELPWVNALVRQRQQEYHKGRPSYQCLPSGPEADRFAGWKRIIQTPAAIAILNEDQTYRLIHMDGRALEADAAASWMGYSVGRWDGDTLVVESNGFNDKTWLSRYGQAHTEALRVTERYRRTDVGHLQVEVTFTDPAAYVKPWSFKADLSLAADTEMLESICERSSDHWTGTRTEATSKAITVPADVLAKYVGVYGGMYLTRPRTVEVTLSGGQLIARVIGAAGVDGGEIRPLVPQSQTMFEGAGLYYEFIVDDTGNATAVVQINITGPYRFARQR
;
A
#
# COMPACT_ATOMS: atom_id res chain seq x y z
N MET A 1 53.45 9.49 -9.23
CA MET A 1 52.75 8.52 -10.12
C MET A 1 52.14 7.31 -9.41
N ARG A 2 52.61 6.90 -8.22
CA ARG A 2 52.03 5.76 -7.46
C ARG A 2 50.81 6.11 -6.58
N LEU A 3 50.54 7.38 -6.31
CA LEU A 3 49.40 7.83 -5.50
C LEU A 3 48.10 8.07 -6.30
N PHE A 4 48.17 8.18 -7.63
CA PHE A 4 46.98 8.36 -8.49
C PHE A 4 46.27 7.05 -8.83
N LEU A 5 46.96 5.90 -8.79
CA LEU A 5 46.32 4.59 -9.02
C LEU A 5 45.48 4.10 -7.83
N ALA A 6 45.80 4.53 -6.60
CA ALA A 6 45.06 4.12 -5.41
C ALA A 6 43.67 4.78 -5.32
N ALA A 7 43.52 6.01 -5.83
CA ALA A 7 42.24 6.71 -5.84
C ALA A 7 41.25 6.14 -6.87
N LEU A 8 41.74 5.58 -7.99
CA LEU A 8 40.87 4.98 -9.01
C LEU A 8 40.28 3.62 -8.59
N LEU A 9 40.97 2.88 -7.72
CA LEU A 9 40.48 1.58 -7.21
C LEU A 9 39.42 1.72 -6.11
N VAL A 10 39.42 2.82 -5.35
CA VAL A 10 38.39 3.06 -4.32
C VAL A 10 37.09 3.60 -4.91
N VAL A 11 37.14 4.30 -6.04
CA VAL A 11 35.93 4.80 -6.74
C VAL A 11 35.23 3.69 -7.53
N ALA A 12 35.93 2.62 -7.93
CA ALA A 12 35.33 1.46 -8.60
C ALA A 12 34.55 0.51 -7.65
N GLY A 13 34.74 0.64 -6.33
CA GLY A 13 34.08 -0.21 -5.32
C GLY A 13 32.69 0.26 -4.87
N ALA A 14 32.24 1.44 -5.32
CA ALA A 14 30.93 2.00 -4.97
C ALA A 14 29.92 1.85 -6.11
N LEU A 15 29.95 0.71 -6.83
CA LEU A 15 28.74 0.29 -7.53
C LEU A 15 27.70 0.01 -6.45
N PRO A 16 26.51 0.63 -6.48
CA PRO A 16 25.45 0.24 -5.57
C PRO A 16 25.27 -1.27 -5.74
N ALA A 17 25.40 -2.01 -4.64
CA ALA A 17 25.11 -3.44 -4.58
C ALA A 17 23.60 -3.73 -4.74
N GLY A 18 22.91 -2.95 -5.58
CA GLY A 18 21.49 -3.09 -5.90
C GLY A 18 21.19 -4.12 -6.98
N ALA A 19 22.18 -4.89 -7.45
CA ALA A 19 21.99 -5.83 -8.56
C ALA A 19 22.89 -7.09 -8.46
N GLN A 20 23.08 -7.65 -7.27
CA GLN A 20 23.65 -9.00 -7.12
C GLN A 20 22.57 -10.09 -7.07
N TRP A 21 21.33 -9.74 -7.39
CA TRP A 21 20.19 -10.63 -7.35
C TRP A 21 19.90 -11.19 -8.75
N LEU A 22 20.28 -12.45 -8.96
CA LEU A 22 19.98 -13.36 -10.08
C LEU A 22 19.91 -12.70 -11.48
N ASP A 23 20.97 -12.82 -12.29
CA ASP A 23 20.91 -12.59 -13.75
C ASP A 23 20.10 -13.71 -14.43
N ARG A 24 18.79 -13.71 -14.16
CA ARG A 24 17.83 -14.69 -14.64
C ARG A 24 16.81 -13.99 -15.52
N LYS A 25 17.04 -14.14 -16.82
CA LYS A 25 16.08 -13.74 -17.84
C LYS A 25 14.77 -14.49 -17.64
N THR A 26 13.65 -13.76 -17.58
CA THR A 26 12.32 -14.37 -17.66
C THR A 26 12.23 -15.13 -18.98
N PRO A 27 11.88 -16.43 -18.96
CA PRO A 27 11.67 -17.22 -20.18
C PRO A 27 10.50 -16.67 -21.00
N ASP A 28 10.53 -16.93 -22.31
CA ASP A 28 9.41 -16.78 -23.24
C ASP A 28 8.77 -15.39 -23.36
N ILE A 29 9.34 -14.36 -22.75
CA ILE A 29 8.96 -12.96 -22.99
C ILE A 29 9.64 -12.44 -24.27
N PRO A 30 8.90 -11.79 -25.18
CA PRO A 30 9.47 -11.09 -26.33
C PRO A 30 10.53 -10.08 -25.89
N ARG A 31 11.60 -9.93 -26.67
CA ARG A 31 12.70 -9.00 -26.38
C ARG A 31 12.98 -8.08 -27.54
N THR A 32 13.44 -6.88 -27.22
CA THR A 32 13.96 -5.89 -28.17
C THR A 32 15.34 -6.30 -28.68
N ALA A 33 15.84 -5.61 -29.71
CA ALA A 33 17.16 -5.87 -30.29
C ALA A 33 18.32 -5.67 -29.29
N ASP A 34 18.15 -4.80 -28.29
CA ASP A 34 19.11 -4.59 -27.18
C ASP A 34 18.94 -5.62 -26.04
N GLY A 35 18.10 -6.64 -26.21
CA GLY A 35 17.95 -7.77 -25.29
C GLY A 35 17.06 -7.51 -24.08
N LYS A 36 16.43 -6.33 -23.97
CA LYS A 36 15.50 -6.00 -22.90
C LYS A 36 14.11 -6.63 -23.11
N PRO A 37 13.35 -6.90 -22.03
CA PRO A 37 11.94 -7.27 -22.12
C PRO A 37 11.14 -6.27 -22.97
N ASN A 38 10.43 -6.75 -23.99
CA ASN A 38 9.45 -5.96 -24.73
C ASN A 38 8.08 -6.09 -24.07
N LEU A 39 7.85 -5.24 -23.06
CA LEU A 39 6.61 -5.24 -22.27
C LEU A 39 5.37 -4.78 -23.07
N ALA A 40 5.54 -4.15 -24.22
CA ALA A 40 4.44 -3.71 -25.08
C ALA A 40 4.03 -4.75 -26.14
N ALA A 41 4.68 -5.91 -26.18
CA ALA A 41 4.31 -6.97 -27.12
C ALA A 41 2.91 -7.55 -26.80
N PRO A 42 2.22 -8.19 -27.77
CA PRO A 42 0.91 -8.79 -27.55
C PRO A 42 0.89 -9.74 -26.34
N ALA A 43 -0.22 -9.73 -25.59
CA ALA A 43 -0.36 -10.57 -24.41
C ALA A 43 -0.13 -12.06 -24.76
N PRO A 44 0.70 -12.78 -23.98
CA PRO A 44 0.97 -14.18 -24.22
C PRO A 44 -0.28 -15.03 -24.00
N ARG A 45 -0.38 -16.14 -24.73
CA ARG A 45 -1.44 -17.13 -24.58
C ARG A 45 -0.86 -18.46 -24.19
N GLY A 46 -1.58 -19.16 -23.31
CA GLY A 46 -1.26 -20.53 -22.91
C GLY A 46 -1.60 -21.54 -24.01
N PRO A 47 -1.25 -22.82 -23.81
CA PRO A 47 -1.55 -23.90 -24.75
C PRO A 47 -3.05 -24.10 -25.05
N ASP A 48 -3.92 -23.66 -24.12
CA ASP A 48 -5.38 -23.69 -24.25
C ASP A 48 -5.95 -22.48 -25.02
N GLY A 49 -5.07 -21.60 -25.53
CA GLY A 49 -5.44 -20.37 -26.23
C GLY A 49 -5.96 -19.26 -25.33
N LYS A 50 -6.04 -19.47 -24.01
CA LYS A 50 -6.40 -18.43 -23.04
C LYS A 50 -5.21 -17.53 -22.76
N LEU A 51 -5.45 -16.33 -22.23
CA LEU A 51 -4.34 -15.48 -21.81
C LEU A 51 -3.54 -16.20 -20.73
N ASP A 52 -2.22 -16.16 -20.86
CA ASP A 52 -1.32 -16.61 -19.81
C ASP A 52 -1.12 -15.44 -18.84
N LEU A 53 -1.45 -15.63 -17.57
CA LEU A 53 -1.24 -14.65 -16.50
C LEU A 53 0.04 -14.92 -15.71
N THR A 54 0.76 -16.00 -16.02
CA THR A 54 2.00 -16.39 -15.34
C THR A 54 3.03 -15.27 -15.39
N GLY A 55 3.65 -15.02 -14.24
CA GLY A 55 4.66 -13.98 -14.10
C GLY A 55 4.77 -13.46 -12.68
N ILE A 56 5.80 -12.65 -12.48
CA ILE A 56 5.96 -11.84 -11.28
C ILE A 56 5.41 -10.46 -11.62
N TRP A 57 4.42 -10.03 -10.85
CA TRP A 57 3.70 -8.79 -11.05
C TRP A 57 3.92 -7.88 -9.85
N ASN A 58 4.03 -6.58 -10.09
CA ASN A 58 4.08 -5.57 -9.06
C ASN A 58 2.92 -4.60 -9.26
N GLY A 59 2.09 -4.43 -8.22
CA GLY A 59 0.97 -3.51 -8.26
C GLY A 59 1.24 -2.22 -7.46
N PRO A 60 0.71 -1.07 -7.89
CA PRO A 60 0.68 0.12 -7.05
C PRO A 60 -0.27 -0.10 -5.87
N THR A 61 -0.14 0.70 -4.82
CA THR A 61 -1.16 0.79 -3.75
C THR A 61 -2.49 1.23 -4.37
N PRO A 62 -3.56 0.41 -4.31
CA PRO A 62 -4.85 0.83 -4.85
C PRO A 62 -5.46 1.96 -4.01
N GLU A 63 -6.18 2.85 -4.69
CA GLU A 63 -6.95 3.92 -4.07
C GLU A 63 -8.45 3.66 -4.26
N PRO A 64 -9.07 2.82 -3.40
CA PRO A 64 -10.49 2.56 -3.49
C PRO A 64 -11.29 3.85 -3.26
N ARG A 65 -12.30 4.09 -4.10
CA ARG A 65 -13.24 5.20 -3.91
C ARG A 65 -14.24 4.81 -2.83
N LEU A 66 -13.99 5.28 -1.62
CA LEU A 66 -14.83 5.02 -0.46
C LEU A 66 -15.92 6.09 -0.35
N ASP A 67 -17.15 5.64 -0.11
CA ASP A 67 -18.31 6.49 0.14
C ASP A 67 -18.89 6.12 1.51
N PRO A 68 -18.69 6.95 2.55
CA PRO A 68 -19.25 6.69 3.88
C PRO A 68 -20.77 6.54 3.88
N ALA A 69 -21.50 7.08 2.89
CA ALA A 69 -22.94 6.90 2.77
C ALA A 69 -23.32 5.48 2.28
N ASN A 70 -22.37 4.74 1.70
CA ASN A 70 -22.56 3.34 1.32
C ASN A 70 -22.29 2.36 2.47
N GLU A 71 -21.62 2.79 3.54
CA GLU A 71 -21.26 1.96 4.69
C GLU A 71 -22.39 1.93 5.72
N LEU A 72 -22.78 0.75 6.21
CA LEU A 72 -23.76 0.65 7.29
C LEU A 72 -23.21 1.30 8.59
N PRO A 73 -24.09 1.74 9.51
CA PRO A 73 -23.68 2.52 10.69
C PRO A 73 -22.58 1.87 11.55
N TRP A 74 -22.60 0.54 11.67
CA TRP A 74 -21.61 -0.21 12.43
C TRP A 74 -20.23 -0.22 11.76
N VAL A 75 -20.17 -0.30 10.41
CA VAL A 75 -18.90 -0.22 9.64
C VAL A 75 -18.30 1.17 9.83
N ASN A 76 -19.12 2.20 9.64
CA ASN A 76 -18.75 3.59 9.86
C ASN A 76 -18.21 3.85 11.29
N ALA A 77 -18.85 3.28 12.31
CA ALA A 77 -18.40 3.39 13.70
C ALA A 77 -17.03 2.72 13.91
N LEU A 78 -16.83 1.54 13.32
CA LEU A 78 -15.59 0.78 13.43
C LEU A 78 -14.44 1.44 12.65
N VAL A 79 -14.70 2.01 11.46
CA VAL A 79 -13.73 2.84 10.72
C VAL A 79 -13.25 4.00 11.59
N ARG A 80 -14.17 4.75 12.19
CA ARG A 80 -13.83 5.86 13.09
C ARG A 80 -13.00 5.39 14.28
N GLN A 81 -13.40 4.30 14.93
CA GLN A 81 -12.62 3.72 16.03
C GLN A 81 -11.19 3.36 15.59
N ARG A 82 -11.05 2.64 14.46
CA ARG A 82 -9.74 2.25 13.92
C ARG A 82 -8.86 3.46 13.61
N GLN A 83 -9.43 4.55 13.09
CA GLN A 83 -8.72 5.81 12.88
C GLN A 83 -8.24 6.46 14.20
N GLN A 84 -9.05 6.40 15.27
CA GLN A 84 -8.64 6.91 16.59
C GLN A 84 -7.47 6.13 17.19
N GLU A 85 -7.37 4.84 16.85
CA GLU A 85 -6.33 3.91 17.28
C GLU A 85 -5.17 3.77 16.28
N TYR A 86 -5.02 4.72 15.35
CA TYR A 86 -3.95 4.71 14.33
C TYR A 86 -3.89 3.42 13.51
N HIS A 87 -5.04 2.77 13.32
CA HIS A 87 -5.16 1.51 12.60
C HIS A 87 -4.27 0.38 13.16
N LYS A 88 -3.82 0.47 14.42
CA LYS A 88 -2.91 -0.50 15.04
C LYS A 88 -3.42 -1.95 14.97
N GLY A 89 -4.74 -2.13 14.94
CA GLY A 89 -5.42 -3.42 14.82
C GLY A 89 -5.50 -4.00 13.41
N ARG A 90 -4.85 -3.41 12.39
CA ARG A 90 -4.84 -3.96 11.03
C ARG A 90 -4.20 -5.37 11.02
N PRO A 91 -4.79 -6.37 10.35
CA PRO A 91 -4.26 -7.74 10.35
C PRO A 91 -2.78 -7.85 9.95
N SER A 92 -2.38 -7.14 8.90
CA SER A 92 -1.00 -7.16 8.41
C SER A 92 0.02 -6.61 9.42
N TYR A 93 -0.37 -5.69 10.31
CA TYR A 93 0.52 -5.22 11.38
C TYR A 93 0.72 -6.26 12.48
N GLN A 94 -0.20 -7.21 12.61
CA GLN A 94 -0.15 -8.33 13.56
C GLN A 94 0.41 -9.61 12.94
N CYS A 95 0.99 -9.52 11.74
CA CYS A 95 1.45 -10.68 10.96
C CYS A 95 0.34 -11.71 10.69
N LEU A 96 -0.91 -11.24 10.57
CA LEU A 96 -2.06 -12.04 10.16
C LEU A 96 -2.35 -11.76 8.68
N PRO A 97 -2.89 -12.74 7.92
CA PRO A 97 -3.24 -12.51 6.52
C PRO A 97 -4.23 -11.34 6.36
N SER A 98 -4.03 -10.50 5.35
CA SER A 98 -4.94 -9.40 5.04
C SER A 98 -6.23 -9.83 4.30
N GLY A 99 -6.34 -11.09 3.90
CA GLY A 99 -7.50 -11.62 3.18
C GLY A 99 -7.79 -10.84 1.89
N PRO A 100 -9.04 -10.39 1.65
CA PRO A 100 -9.44 -9.71 0.42
C PRO A 100 -9.14 -8.21 0.40
N GLU A 101 -8.33 -7.68 1.34
CA GLU A 101 -7.99 -6.26 1.42
C GLU A 101 -7.47 -5.71 0.08
N ALA A 102 -7.92 -4.50 -0.31
CA ALA A 102 -7.47 -3.86 -1.55
C ALA A 102 -5.93 -3.75 -1.64
N ASP A 103 -5.25 -3.43 -0.54
CA ASP A 103 -3.79 -3.31 -0.48
C ASP A 103 -3.05 -4.61 -0.86
N ARG A 104 -3.70 -5.78 -0.85
CA ARG A 104 -3.14 -7.04 -1.37
C ARG A 104 -2.79 -6.98 -2.87
N PHE A 105 -3.45 -6.12 -3.62
CA PHE A 105 -3.13 -5.90 -5.03
C PHE A 105 -1.89 -5.01 -5.22
N ALA A 106 -1.43 -4.33 -4.16
CA ALA A 106 -0.13 -3.66 -4.16
C ALA A 106 1.02 -4.69 -4.07
N GLY A 107 2.24 -4.22 -4.32
CA GLY A 107 3.45 -5.00 -4.10
C GLY A 107 3.56 -6.23 -5.01
N TRP A 108 4.53 -7.07 -4.67
CA TRP A 108 4.95 -8.17 -5.52
C TRP A 108 4.04 -9.39 -5.33
N LYS A 109 3.69 -10.02 -6.44
CA LYS A 109 2.93 -11.25 -6.47
C LYS A 109 3.39 -12.14 -7.63
N ARG A 110 3.52 -13.42 -7.36
CA ARG A 110 3.83 -14.44 -8.38
C ARG A 110 2.56 -15.18 -8.74
N ILE A 111 2.19 -15.12 -10.00
CA ILE A 111 1.09 -15.89 -10.56
C ILE A 111 1.65 -17.11 -11.25
N ILE A 112 1.11 -18.28 -10.92
CA ILE A 112 1.39 -19.56 -11.58
C ILE A 112 0.08 -20.09 -12.13
N GLN A 113 -0.01 -20.23 -13.45
CA GLN A 113 -1.21 -20.72 -14.12
C GLN A 113 -1.01 -22.14 -14.62
N THR A 114 -2.00 -22.99 -14.34
CA THR A 114 -2.15 -24.33 -14.92
C THR A 114 -3.57 -24.48 -15.45
N PRO A 115 -3.86 -25.50 -16.28
CA PRO A 115 -5.24 -25.76 -16.71
C PRO A 115 -6.21 -26.03 -15.56
N ALA A 116 -5.74 -26.58 -14.44
CA ALA A 116 -6.59 -26.96 -13.30
C ALA A 116 -6.76 -25.84 -12.27
N ALA A 117 -5.76 -24.97 -12.11
CA ALA A 117 -5.79 -23.90 -11.12
C ALA A 117 -4.81 -22.77 -11.44
N ILE A 118 -5.12 -21.59 -10.90
CA ILE A 118 -4.21 -20.44 -10.84
C ILE A 118 -3.84 -20.20 -9.38
N ALA A 119 -2.55 -20.22 -9.08
CA ALA A 119 -2.02 -19.85 -7.77
C ALA A 119 -1.48 -18.43 -7.80
N ILE A 120 -1.87 -17.62 -6.82
CA ILE A 120 -1.30 -16.29 -6.57
C ILE A 120 -0.54 -16.37 -5.25
N LEU A 121 0.78 -16.31 -5.33
CA LEU A 121 1.70 -16.26 -4.19
C LEU A 121 2.04 -14.79 -3.93
N ASN A 122 2.00 -14.36 -2.68
CA ASN A 122 2.37 -12.99 -2.29
C ASN A 122 3.70 -13.00 -1.55
N GLU A 123 4.33 -11.83 -1.49
CA GLU A 123 5.57 -11.63 -0.72
C GLU A 123 5.39 -11.93 0.78
N ASP A 124 4.20 -11.71 1.35
CA ASP A 124 3.88 -11.99 2.77
C ASP A 124 3.69 -13.49 3.11
N GLN A 125 4.13 -14.37 2.22
CA GLN A 125 4.02 -15.83 2.32
C GLN A 125 2.58 -16.39 2.31
N THR A 126 1.56 -15.54 2.17
CA THR A 126 0.20 -16.01 1.91
C THR A 126 0.06 -16.43 0.45
N TYR A 127 -0.84 -17.37 0.19
CA TYR A 127 -1.21 -17.77 -1.16
C TYR A 127 -2.72 -17.85 -1.30
N ARG A 128 -3.19 -17.76 -2.53
CA ARG A 128 -4.57 -18.06 -2.90
C ARG A 128 -4.59 -18.98 -4.10
N LEU A 129 -5.51 -19.94 -4.07
CA LEU A 129 -5.74 -20.87 -5.17
C LEU A 129 -7.10 -20.56 -5.81
N ILE A 130 -7.10 -20.34 -7.11
CA ILE A 130 -8.30 -20.16 -7.92
C ILE A 130 -8.52 -21.45 -8.70
N HIS A 131 -9.61 -22.15 -8.41
CA HIS A 131 -9.95 -23.39 -9.10
C HIS A 131 -10.49 -23.10 -10.50
N MET A 132 -9.90 -23.75 -11.52
CA MET A 132 -10.21 -23.53 -12.94
C MET A 132 -10.86 -24.73 -13.61
N ASP A 133 -11.21 -25.77 -12.84
CA ASP A 133 -11.76 -27.04 -13.32
C ASP A 133 -13.28 -27.00 -13.60
N GLY A 134 -13.88 -25.81 -13.61
CA GLY A 134 -15.29 -25.62 -13.93
C GLY A 134 -16.27 -25.95 -12.80
N ARG A 135 -15.78 -26.23 -11.58
CA ARG A 135 -16.65 -26.41 -10.41
C ARG A 135 -17.43 -25.13 -10.09
N ALA A 136 -18.61 -25.30 -9.49
CA ALA A 136 -19.35 -24.18 -8.92
C ALA A 136 -18.64 -23.62 -7.68
N LEU A 137 -18.86 -22.34 -7.37
CA LEU A 137 -18.42 -21.76 -6.11
C LEU A 137 -19.15 -22.47 -4.96
N GLU A 138 -18.41 -22.95 -3.96
CA GLU A 138 -19.00 -23.62 -2.80
C GLU A 138 -19.96 -22.66 -2.08
N ALA A 139 -21.19 -23.11 -1.82
CA ALA A 139 -22.21 -22.27 -1.22
C ALA A 139 -21.89 -21.97 0.25
N ASP A 140 -21.39 -22.99 0.96
CA ASP A 140 -21.07 -23.00 2.39
C ASP A 140 -19.57 -23.26 2.62
N ALA A 141 -18.73 -22.42 2.01
CA ALA A 141 -17.30 -22.52 2.15
C ALA A 141 -16.88 -22.20 3.59
N ALA A 142 -16.09 -23.07 4.21
CA ALA A 142 -15.57 -22.84 5.55
C ALA A 142 -14.82 -21.50 5.64
N ALA A 143 -15.15 -20.71 6.67
CA ALA A 143 -14.56 -19.40 6.87
C ALA A 143 -13.03 -19.49 7.01
N SER A 144 -12.33 -18.75 6.17
CA SER A 144 -10.88 -18.70 6.09
C SER A 144 -10.41 -17.27 5.85
N TRP A 145 -9.12 -17.01 6.06
CA TRP A 145 -8.58 -15.67 5.81
C TRP A 145 -8.62 -15.29 4.32
N MET A 146 -8.45 -16.28 3.44
CA MET A 146 -8.16 -16.10 2.02
C MET A 146 -9.35 -16.37 1.11
N GLY A 147 -10.43 -16.87 1.68
CA GLY A 147 -11.62 -17.30 0.96
C GLY A 147 -11.40 -18.56 0.12
N TYR A 148 -12.49 -18.97 -0.50
CA TYR A 148 -12.55 -20.01 -1.52
C TYR A 148 -12.84 -19.36 -2.87
N SER A 149 -12.18 -19.82 -3.94
CA SER A 149 -12.19 -19.13 -5.23
C SER A 149 -12.34 -20.08 -6.41
N VAL A 150 -13.24 -19.72 -7.32
CA VAL A 150 -13.39 -20.38 -8.62
C VAL A 150 -13.21 -19.36 -9.72
N GLY A 151 -12.63 -19.76 -10.84
CA GLY A 151 -12.38 -18.91 -11.98
C GLY A 151 -12.96 -19.49 -13.27
N ARG A 152 -13.37 -18.60 -14.16
CA ARG A 152 -13.83 -18.92 -15.51
C ARG A 152 -13.40 -17.86 -16.50
N TRP A 153 -13.18 -18.26 -17.75
CA TRP A 153 -12.87 -17.33 -18.83
C TRP A 153 -14.15 -16.78 -19.47
N ASP A 154 -14.23 -15.46 -19.57
CA ASP A 154 -15.22 -14.69 -20.31
C ASP A 154 -14.49 -13.95 -21.44
N GLY A 155 -14.40 -14.61 -22.61
CA GLY A 155 -13.49 -14.23 -23.67
C GLY A 155 -12.03 -14.23 -23.18
N ASP A 156 -11.39 -13.06 -23.25
CA ASP A 156 -10.02 -12.78 -22.78
C ASP A 156 -9.98 -12.21 -21.35
N THR A 157 -11.08 -12.27 -20.60
CA THR A 157 -11.13 -11.86 -19.19
C THR A 157 -11.26 -13.08 -18.31
N LEU A 158 -10.36 -13.25 -17.34
CA LEU A 158 -10.56 -14.22 -16.27
C LEU A 158 -11.47 -13.59 -15.22
N VAL A 159 -12.64 -14.20 -15.01
CA VAL A 159 -13.59 -13.82 -13.97
C VAL A 159 -13.42 -14.77 -12.80
N VAL A 160 -13.13 -14.23 -11.63
CA VAL A 160 -12.96 -14.99 -10.39
C VAL A 160 -14.07 -14.60 -9.42
N GLU A 161 -14.73 -15.60 -8.85
CA GLU A 161 -15.78 -15.42 -7.85
C GLU A 161 -15.31 -16.06 -6.54
N SER A 162 -15.58 -15.41 -5.40
CA SER A 162 -15.07 -15.87 -4.10
C SER A 162 -15.99 -15.56 -2.93
N ASN A 163 -15.92 -16.43 -1.92
CA ASN A 163 -16.62 -16.36 -0.63
C ASN A 163 -15.82 -17.08 0.47
N GLY A 164 -16.45 -17.35 1.62
CA GLY A 164 -15.80 -18.10 2.70
C GLY A 164 -14.68 -17.33 3.38
N PHE A 165 -14.78 -15.99 3.36
CA PHE A 165 -13.89 -15.13 4.13
C PHE A 165 -14.38 -15.06 5.57
N ASN A 166 -13.46 -15.13 6.54
CA ASN A 166 -13.79 -14.77 7.91
C ASN A 166 -13.95 -13.24 8.05
N ASP A 167 -14.53 -12.78 9.16
CA ASP A 167 -14.81 -11.37 9.43
C ASP A 167 -13.65 -10.60 10.09
N LYS A 168 -12.45 -11.21 10.15
CA LYS A 168 -11.29 -10.65 10.87
C LYS A 168 -10.47 -9.68 10.02
N THR A 169 -10.69 -9.67 8.71
CA THR A 169 -9.94 -8.87 7.74
C THR A 169 -10.62 -7.54 7.41
N TRP A 170 -9.88 -6.66 6.74
CA TRP A 170 -10.37 -5.35 6.30
C TRP A 170 -10.48 -5.35 4.78
N LEU A 171 -11.35 -4.52 4.20
CA LEU A 171 -11.45 -4.38 2.75
C LEU A 171 -10.51 -3.30 2.19
N SER A 172 -10.00 -2.41 3.04
CA SER A 172 -8.99 -1.43 2.65
C SER A 172 -8.15 -0.97 3.84
N ARG A 173 -7.02 -0.33 3.54
CA ARG A 173 -6.16 0.33 4.52
C ARG A 173 -6.85 1.42 5.37
N TYR A 174 -8.01 1.90 4.95
CA TYR A 174 -8.80 2.89 5.69
C TYR A 174 -9.68 2.26 6.78
N GLY A 175 -9.74 0.94 6.88
CA GLY A 175 -10.38 0.24 8.00
C GLY A 175 -11.81 -0.21 7.75
N GLN A 176 -12.27 -0.29 6.50
CA GLN A 176 -13.56 -0.88 6.15
C GLN A 176 -13.62 -2.35 6.61
N ALA A 177 -14.65 -2.69 7.38
CA ALA A 177 -14.94 -4.07 7.79
C ALA A 177 -15.84 -4.79 6.78
N HIS A 178 -15.93 -6.10 6.92
CA HIS A 178 -16.90 -6.93 6.22
C HIS A 178 -17.35 -8.07 7.15
N THR A 179 -18.37 -8.79 6.71
CA THR A 179 -18.90 -9.97 7.37
C THR A 179 -18.50 -11.23 6.59
N GLU A 180 -18.88 -12.40 7.09
CA GLU A 180 -18.72 -13.67 6.37
C GLU A 180 -19.67 -13.80 5.17
N ALA A 181 -20.65 -12.88 5.02
CA ALA A 181 -21.50 -12.81 3.84
C ALA A 181 -20.80 -12.18 2.62
N LEU A 182 -19.55 -11.71 2.78
CA LEU A 182 -18.76 -11.10 1.71
C LEU A 182 -18.64 -12.02 0.50
N ARG A 183 -19.02 -11.47 -0.66
CA ARG A 183 -18.73 -12.01 -1.99
C ARG A 183 -17.79 -11.07 -2.71
N VAL A 184 -16.79 -11.64 -3.37
CA VAL A 184 -15.79 -10.90 -4.15
C VAL A 184 -15.85 -11.37 -5.59
N THR A 185 -15.96 -10.44 -6.53
CA THR A 185 -15.82 -10.71 -7.96
C THR A 185 -14.64 -9.94 -8.49
N GLU A 186 -13.69 -10.64 -9.10
CA GLU A 186 -12.50 -10.06 -9.71
C GLU A 186 -12.50 -10.32 -11.21
N ARG A 187 -12.07 -9.34 -11.99
CA ARG A 187 -11.93 -9.44 -13.46
C ARG A 187 -10.50 -9.10 -13.84
N TYR A 188 -9.76 -10.10 -14.29
CA TYR A 188 -8.37 -9.99 -14.70
C TYR A 188 -8.28 -9.89 -16.22
N ARG A 189 -7.62 -8.84 -16.71
CA ARG A 189 -7.38 -8.61 -18.14
C ARG A 189 -5.92 -8.23 -18.37
N ARG A 190 -5.18 -9.11 -19.05
CA ARG A 190 -3.80 -8.84 -19.49
C ARG A 190 -3.84 -8.17 -20.87
N THR A 191 -3.43 -6.91 -20.96
CA THR A 191 -3.55 -6.11 -22.19
C THR A 191 -2.37 -6.29 -23.14
N ASP A 192 -1.19 -6.56 -22.59
CA ASP A 192 0.06 -6.83 -23.29
C ASP A 192 0.97 -7.69 -22.39
N VAL A 193 2.23 -7.90 -22.77
CA VAL A 193 3.18 -8.63 -21.92
C VAL A 193 3.35 -7.95 -20.55
N GLY A 194 3.36 -6.63 -20.49
CA GLY A 194 3.72 -5.83 -19.33
C GLY A 194 2.61 -5.49 -18.36
N HIS A 195 1.34 -5.54 -18.77
CA HIS A 195 0.25 -4.93 -18.01
C HIS A 195 -0.92 -5.89 -17.76
N LEU A 196 -1.30 -6.00 -16.49
CA LEU A 196 -2.44 -6.76 -16.01
C LEU A 196 -3.38 -5.84 -15.24
N GLN A 197 -4.58 -5.64 -15.78
CA GLN A 197 -5.63 -4.85 -15.15
C GLN A 197 -6.51 -5.78 -14.32
N VAL A 198 -6.78 -5.39 -13.07
CA VAL A 198 -7.70 -6.11 -12.19
C VAL A 198 -8.77 -5.15 -11.70
N GLU A 199 -10.03 -5.51 -11.93
CA GLU A 199 -11.17 -4.85 -11.33
C GLU A 199 -11.77 -5.76 -10.27
N VAL A 200 -11.92 -5.24 -9.05
CA VAL A 200 -12.43 -5.98 -7.89
C VAL A 200 -13.73 -5.34 -7.44
N THR A 201 -14.75 -6.15 -7.24
CA THR A 201 -16.05 -5.72 -6.71
C THR A 201 -16.35 -6.49 -5.43
N PHE A 202 -16.64 -5.76 -4.36
CA PHE A 202 -17.10 -6.29 -3.09
C PHE A 202 -18.60 -6.18 -2.97
N THR A 203 -19.24 -7.27 -2.56
CA THR A 203 -20.67 -7.33 -2.26
C THR A 203 -20.87 -7.93 -0.88
N ASP A 204 -21.34 -7.13 0.07
CA ASP A 204 -21.71 -7.58 1.41
C ASP A 204 -22.89 -6.74 1.91
N PRO A 205 -24.13 -7.20 1.70
CA PRO A 205 -25.34 -6.49 2.12
C PRO A 205 -25.46 -6.30 3.64
N ALA A 206 -24.70 -7.03 4.46
CA ALA A 206 -24.67 -6.88 5.90
C ALA A 206 -23.66 -5.82 6.37
N ALA A 207 -22.87 -5.26 5.46
CA ALA A 207 -21.89 -4.20 5.72
C ALA A 207 -22.09 -2.95 4.84
N TYR A 208 -22.65 -3.10 3.62
CA TYR A 208 -22.78 -2.04 2.62
C TYR A 208 -24.16 -1.99 1.98
N VAL A 209 -24.61 -0.79 1.61
CA VAL A 209 -25.91 -0.56 0.96
C VAL A 209 -25.92 -1.07 -0.49
N LYS A 210 -24.80 -0.93 -1.20
CA LYS A 210 -24.60 -1.44 -2.57
C LYS A 210 -23.15 -1.95 -2.74
N PRO A 211 -22.90 -2.81 -3.75
CA PRO A 211 -21.55 -3.20 -4.12
C PRO A 211 -20.66 -1.98 -4.43
N TRP A 212 -19.37 -2.12 -4.15
CA TRP A 212 -18.37 -1.11 -4.48
C TRP A 212 -17.11 -1.76 -5.02
N SER A 213 -16.32 -0.99 -5.78
CA SER A 213 -15.24 -1.53 -6.58
C SER A 213 -14.00 -0.65 -6.57
N PHE A 214 -12.86 -1.27 -6.88
CA PHE A 214 -11.60 -0.57 -7.18
C PHE A 214 -10.88 -1.25 -8.35
N LYS A 215 -9.89 -0.54 -8.89
CA LYS A 215 -9.02 -1.06 -9.96
C LYS A 215 -7.57 -1.08 -9.50
N ALA A 216 -6.83 -2.07 -9.95
CA ALA A 216 -5.40 -2.18 -9.76
C ALA A 216 -4.74 -2.51 -11.11
N ASP A 217 -3.77 -1.68 -11.50
CA ASP A 217 -2.99 -1.87 -12.73
C ASP A 217 -1.61 -2.42 -12.36
N LEU A 218 -1.41 -3.71 -12.56
CA LEU A 218 -0.18 -4.40 -12.23
C LEU A 218 0.78 -4.36 -13.41
N SER A 219 2.07 -4.16 -13.12
CA SER A 219 3.15 -4.21 -14.09
C SER A 219 3.98 -5.48 -13.94
N LEU A 220 4.35 -6.12 -15.05
CA LEU A 220 5.22 -7.29 -15.04
C LEU A 220 6.63 -6.88 -14.59
N ALA A 221 7.11 -7.52 -13.52
CA ALA A 221 8.48 -7.42 -13.07
C ALA A 221 9.31 -8.51 -13.78
N ALA A 222 9.78 -8.21 -14.99
CA ALA A 222 10.62 -9.11 -15.77
C ALA A 222 12.08 -9.09 -15.28
N ASP A 223 12.79 -10.20 -15.55
CA ASP A 223 14.22 -10.39 -15.26
C ASP A 223 14.58 -10.18 -13.77
N THR A 224 13.68 -10.59 -12.87
CA THR A 224 13.86 -10.45 -11.42
C THR A 224 13.18 -11.60 -10.66
N GLU A 225 13.31 -11.59 -9.34
CA GLU A 225 12.70 -12.55 -8.44
C GLU A 225 11.94 -11.83 -7.30
N MET A 226 10.77 -12.35 -6.95
CA MET A 226 10.02 -11.99 -5.76
C MET A 226 10.61 -12.72 -4.55
N LEU A 227 10.96 -11.95 -3.55
CA LEU A 227 11.39 -12.44 -2.26
C LEU A 227 10.25 -12.53 -1.27
N GLU A 228 10.37 -13.43 -0.32
CA GLU A 228 9.55 -13.37 0.88
C GLU A 228 9.84 -12.10 1.67
N SER A 229 8.77 -11.49 2.15
CA SER A 229 8.79 -10.47 3.17
C SER A 229 8.40 -11.14 4.48
N ILE A 230 9.31 -11.11 5.45
CA ILE A 230 9.05 -11.66 6.78
C ILE A 230 8.46 -10.55 7.64
N CYS A 231 7.21 -10.74 8.05
CA CYS A 231 6.57 -9.84 8.99
C CYS A 231 7.22 -9.97 10.38
N GLU A 232 7.65 -8.84 10.94
CA GLU A 232 8.09 -8.75 12.32
C GLU A 232 6.94 -8.21 13.17
N ARG A 233 6.58 -8.94 14.23
CA ARG A 233 5.43 -8.60 15.08
C ARG A 233 5.84 -7.53 16.07
N SER A 234 5.89 -6.28 15.59
CA SER A 234 6.19 -5.10 16.42
C SER A 234 4.94 -4.39 16.95
N SER A 235 3.75 -4.71 16.42
CA SER A 235 2.50 -4.01 16.74
C SER A 235 2.03 -4.17 18.19
N ASP A 236 2.44 -5.23 18.88
CA ASP A 236 2.05 -5.46 20.29
C ASP A 236 2.57 -4.35 21.23
N HIS A 237 3.58 -3.60 20.79
CA HIS A 237 4.13 -2.45 21.51
C HIS A 237 3.55 -1.11 21.05
N TRP A 238 2.65 -1.09 20.07
CA TRP A 238 2.08 0.15 19.55
C TRP A 238 1.03 0.68 20.52
N THR A 239 1.36 1.79 21.16
CA THR A 239 0.50 2.50 22.12
C THR A 239 0.00 3.82 21.54
N GLY A 240 -0.98 4.43 22.22
CA GLY A 240 -1.47 5.76 21.87
C GLY A 240 -2.81 5.74 21.15
N THR A 241 -3.55 6.85 21.32
CA THR A 241 -4.75 7.18 20.55
C THR A 241 -4.75 8.68 20.23
N ARG A 242 -5.55 9.10 19.25
CA ARG A 242 -5.73 10.54 18.94
C ARG A 242 -6.33 11.30 20.13
N THR A 243 -7.23 10.65 20.88
CA THR A 243 -7.80 11.21 22.12
C THR A 243 -6.73 11.43 23.18
N GLU A 244 -5.85 10.45 23.40
CA GLU A 244 -4.75 10.58 24.35
C GLU A 244 -3.79 11.71 23.96
N ALA A 245 -3.42 11.81 22.67
CA ALA A 245 -2.59 12.90 22.16
C ALA A 245 -3.21 14.26 22.45
N THR A 246 -4.52 14.39 22.20
CA THR A 246 -5.29 15.62 22.48
C THR A 246 -5.39 15.93 23.97
N SER A 247 -5.57 14.92 24.82
CA SER A 247 -5.65 15.10 26.27
C SER A 247 -4.34 15.59 26.91
N LYS A 248 -3.20 15.31 26.25
CA LYS A 248 -1.86 15.73 26.66
C LYS A 248 -1.42 17.03 25.99
N ALA A 249 -2.30 17.65 25.19
CA ALA A 249 -1.95 18.83 24.44
C ALA A 249 -1.57 19.99 25.36
N ILE A 250 -0.46 20.66 25.04
CA ILE A 250 -0.08 21.90 25.73
C ILE A 250 -0.63 23.11 24.98
N THR A 251 -0.70 24.26 25.63
CA THR A 251 -1.04 25.51 24.94
C THR A 251 0.22 26.12 24.31
N VAL A 252 0.18 26.32 22.99
CA VAL A 252 1.19 27.10 22.26
C VAL A 252 0.54 28.41 21.80
N PRO A 253 1.13 29.58 22.10
CA PRO A 253 0.57 30.87 21.69
C PRO A 253 0.38 30.98 20.18
N ALA A 254 -0.68 31.66 19.75
CA ALA A 254 -1.04 31.77 18.33
C ALA A 254 0.04 32.47 17.49
N ASP A 255 0.75 33.43 18.07
CA ASP A 255 1.88 34.13 17.44
C ASP A 255 3.08 33.21 17.23
N VAL A 256 3.29 32.22 18.11
CA VAL A 256 4.29 31.16 17.93
C VAL A 256 3.84 30.19 16.83
N LEU A 257 2.58 29.74 16.85
CA LEU A 257 2.04 28.86 15.81
C LEU A 257 2.13 29.49 14.41
N ALA A 258 1.86 30.79 14.30
CA ALA A 258 1.96 31.53 13.05
C ALA A 258 3.38 31.48 12.44
N LYS A 259 4.44 31.39 13.26
CA LYS A 259 5.83 31.25 12.80
C LYS A 259 6.15 29.89 12.17
N TYR A 260 5.27 28.90 12.33
CA TYR A 260 5.44 27.54 11.81
C TYR A 260 4.65 27.30 10.51
N VAL A 261 3.75 28.22 10.14
CA VAL A 261 3.05 28.20 8.86
C VAL A 261 4.05 28.36 7.72
N GLY A 262 3.96 27.49 6.72
CA GLY A 262 4.89 27.49 5.60
C GLY A 262 4.84 26.24 4.75
N VAL A 263 5.66 26.22 3.72
CA VAL A 263 5.84 25.06 2.84
C VAL A 263 7.25 24.53 3.02
N TYR A 264 7.37 23.24 3.35
CA TYR A 264 8.63 22.59 3.65
C TYR A 264 8.91 21.47 2.63
N GLY A 265 10.08 21.48 2.01
CA GLY A 265 10.48 20.53 0.97
C GLY A 265 11.65 19.65 1.40
N GLY A 266 11.64 18.40 0.98
CA GLY A 266 12.68 17.44 1.35
C GLY A 266 12.50 16.08 0.70
N MET A 267 13.30 15.11 1.15
CA MET A 267 13.27 13.74 0.66
C MET A 267 12.73 12.82 1.75
N TYR A 268 11.73 12.01 1.41
CA TYR A 268 11.34 10.87 2.20
C TYR A 268 11.82 9.61 1.49
N LEU A 269 12.74 8.87 2.13
CA LEU A 269 13.53 7.84 1.47
C LEU A 269 14.15 8.41 0.18
N THR A 270 13.73 7.92 -0.99
CA THR A 270 14.20 8.34 -2.31
C THR A 270 13.20 9.21 -3.07
N ARG A 271 12.09 9.62 -2.46
CA ARG A 271 11.02 10.36 -3.12
C ARG A 271 10.91 11.79 -2.58
N PRO A 272 10.81 12.81 -3.45
CA PRO A 272 10.56 14.16 -3.02
C PRO A 272 9.19 14.25 -2.35
N ARG A 273 9.12 14.95 -1.22
CA ARG A 273 7.87 15.26 -0.51
C ARG A 273 7.84 16.71 -0.06
N THR A 274 6.62 17.22 0.03
CA THR A 274 6.34 18.56 0.54
C THR A 274 5.40 18.45 1.73
N VAL A 275 5.70 19.16 2.81
CA VAL A 275 4.81 19.34 3.96
C VAL A 275 4.29 20.77 3.92
N GLU A 276 3.00 20.93 3.66
CA GLU A 276 2.31 22.21 3.76
C GLU A 276 1.71 22.35 5.15
N VAL A 277 2.13 23.37 5.90
CA VAL A 277 1.63 23.66 7.24
C VAL A 277 0.79 24.93 7.18
N THR A 278 -0.46 24.83 7.63
CA THR A 278 -1.43 25.92 7.70
C THR A 278 -1.93 26.08 9.13
N LEU A 279 -2.52 27.23 9.47
CA LEU A 279 -3.12 27.50 10.77
C LEU A 279 -4.61 27.78 10.58
N SER A 280 -5.48 26.99 11.22
CA SER A 280 -6.93 27.18 11.16
C SER A 280 -7.53 26.90 12.53
N GLY A 281 -8.42 27.80 13.00
CA GLY A 281 -9.09 27.63 14.30
C GLY A 281 -8.14 27.53 15.50
N GLY A 282 -6.94 28.13 15.41
CA GLY A 282 -5.91 28.02 16.46
C GLY A 282 -5.13 26.70 16.47
N GLN A 283 -5.29 25.85 15.44
CA GLN A 283 -4.60 24.58 15.31
C GLN A 283 -3.76 24.54 14.04
N LEU A 284 -2.53 24.04 14.15
CA LEU A 284 -1.71 23.77 12.97
C LEU A 284 -2.25 22.54 12.24
N ILE A 285 -2.19 22.59 10.92
CA ILE A 285 -2.68 21.56 10.04
C ILE A 285 -1.58 21.27 9.03
N ALA A 286 -1.09 20.02 9.00
CA ALA A 286 -0.13 19.55 8.02
C ALA A 286 -0.83 18.80 6.88
N ARG A 287 -0.40 19.05 5.65
CA ARG A 287 -0.78 18.28 4.45
C ARG A 287 0.49 17.83 3.75
N VAL A 288 0.63 16.51 3.54
CA VAL A 288 1.82 15.93 2.92
C VAL A 288 1.55 15.63 1.45
N ILE A 289 2.31 16.26 0.56
CA ILE A 289 2.24 16.07 -0.89
C ILE A 289 3.43 15.20 -1.34
N GLY A 290 3.19 14.31 -2.31
CA GLY A 290 4.18 13.33 -2.78
C GLY A 290 4.25 12.05 -1.95
N ALA A 291 3.30 11.88 -1.02
CA ALA A 291 3.04 10.63 -0.33
C ALA A 291 1.88 9.86 -0.98
N ALA A 292 1.80 8.55 -0.74
CA ALA A 292 0.75 7.67 -1.26
C ALA A 292 -0.11 7.11 -0.11
N GLY A 293 -1.34 6.68 -0.39
CA GLY A 293 -2.26 6.12 0.62
C GLY A 293 -2.70 7.16 1.68
N VAL A 294 -2.82 6.76 2.95
CA VAL A 294 -3.15 7.64 4.12
C VAL A 294 -2.11 8.73 4.37
N ASP A 295 -0.92 8.58 3.81
CA ASP A 295 0.08 9.65 3.90
C ASP A 295 -0.11 10.71 2.82
N GLY A 296 -0.79 10.38 1.72
CA GLY A 296 -0.95 11.23 0.55
C GLY A 296 -2.10 12.21 0.66
N GLY A 297 -1.79 13.49 0.84
CA GLY A 297 -2.77 14.58 0.75
C GLY A 297 -3.78 14.66 1.90
N GLU A 298 -3.72 13.72 2.86
CA GLU A 298 -4.57 13.76 4.05
C GLU A 298 -4.18 14.94 4.94
N ILE A 299 -5.21 15.63 5.45
CA ILE A 299 -5.08 16.78 6.32
C ILE A 299 -4.89 16.28 7.75
N ARG A 300 -3.80 16.68 8.39
CA ARG A 300 -3.40 16.24 9.72
C ARG A 300 -3.46 17.40 10.70
N PRO A 301 -4.47 17.43 11.59
CA PRO A 301 -4.43 18.32 12.73
C PRO A 301 -3.19 17.99 13.57
N LEU A 302 -2.39 19.00 13.87
CA LEU A 302 -1.20 18.89 14.69
C LEU A 302 -1.55 19.26 16.13
N VAL A 303 -1.32 18.32 17.05
CA VAL A 303 -1.60 18.45 18.47
C VAL A 303 -0.30 18.79 19.20
N PRO A 304 -0.16 19.98 19.79
CA PRO A 304 1.08 20.42 20.44
C PRO A 304 1.46 19.56 21.64
N GLN A 305 2.68 19.02 21.63
CA GLN A 305 3.27 18.24 22.73
C GLN A 305 4.39 19.02 23.44
N SER A 306 5.02 19.96 22.74
CA SER A 306 5.93 20.97 23.27
C SER A 306 5.78 22.27 22.47
N GLN A 307 6.62 23.28 22.74
CA GLN A 307 6.62 24.51 21.93
C GLN A 307 6.91 24.24 20.45
N THR A 308 7.77 23.27 20.14
CA THR A 308 8.21 22.96 18.77
C THR A 308 7.77 21.58 18.28
N MET A 309 7.26 20.70 19.15
CA MET A 309 6.89 19.33 18.80
C MET A 309 5.39 19.13 18.82
N PHE A 310 4.87 18.49 17.78
CA PHE A 310 3.45 18.23 17.58
C PHE A 310 3.23 16.77 17.20
N GLU A 311 2.16 16.18 17.72
CA GLU A 311 1.65 14.88 17.28
C GLU A 311 0.68 15.10 16.11
N GLY A 312 0.76 14.29 15.06
CA GLY A 312 -0.01 14.43 13.84
C GLY A 312 -0.38 13.08 13.24
N ALA A 313 -1.41 12.45 13.80
CA ALA A 313 -1.98 11.18 13.35
C ALA A 313 -1.05 9.96 13.45
N GLY A 314 -0.37 9.80 14.60
CA GLY A 314 0.54 8.70 14.91
C GLY A 314 2.00 9.00 14.56
N LEU A 315 2.29 10.20 14.06
CA LEU A 315 3.61 10.69 13.67
C LEU A 315 3.91 11.99 14.42
N TYR A 316 5.19 12.26 14.67
CA TYR A 316 5.59 13.52 15.30
C TYR A 316 6.17 14.49 14.28
N TYR A 317 5.92 15.76 14.50
CA TYR A 317 6.41 16.89 13.72
C TYR A 317 7.16 17.83 14.65
N GLU A 318 8.46 17.95 14.46
CA GLU A 318 9.33 18.86 15.22
C GLU A 318 9.78 20.03 14.35
N PHE A 319 9.41 21.25 14.73
CA PHE A 319 9.83 22.46 14.06
C PHE A 319 11.22 22.89 14.54
N ILE A 320 12.14 23.03 13.60
CA ILE A 320 13.47 23.60 13.84
C ILE A 320 13.36 25.10 13.64
N VAL A 321 13.66 25.86 14.69
CA VAL A 321 13.51 27.32 14.70
C VAL A 321 14.87 28.02 14.72
N ASP A 322 14.94 29.22 14.17
CA ASP A 322 16.08 30.13 14.34
C ASP A 322 15.99 30.92 15.66
N ASP A 323 16.96 31.80 15.89
CA ASP A 323 17.05 32.64 17.10
C ASP A 323 15.85 33.60 17.27
N THR A 324 15.10 33.86 16.20
CA THR A 324 13.88 34.69 16.22
C THR A 324 12.60 33.86 16.42
N GLY A 325 12.74 32.54 16.52
CA GLY A 325 11.66 31.58 16.66
C GLY A 325 10.94 31.24 15.35
N ASN A 326 11.47 31.67 14.20
CA ASN A 326 10.89 31.34 12.90
C ASN A 326 11.27 29.92 12.50
N ALA A 327 10.30 29.13 12.03
CA ALA A 327 10.61 27.80 11.54
C ALA A 327 11.49 27.88 10.29
N THR A 328 12.59 27.13 10.31
CA THR A 328 13.53 26.94 9.19
C THR A 328 13.41 25.55 8.57
N ALA A 329 12.88 24.59 9.33
CA ALA A 329 12.56 23.25 8.86
C ALA A 329 11.49 22.60 9.74
N VAL A 330 10.88 21.54 9.21
CA VAL A 330 10.09 20.57 9.99
C VAL A 330 10.71 19.19 9.85
N VAL A 331 10.86 18.48 10.96
CA VAL A 331 11.30 17.10 11.01
C VAL A 331 10.08 16.21 11.24
N GLN A 332 9.77 15.33 10.30
CA GLN A 332 8.75 14.32 10.46
C GLN A 332 9.39 13.05 11.04
N ILE A 333 9.04 12.71 12.26
CA ILE A 333 9.56 11.54 12.97
C ILE A 333 8.66 10.35 12.63
N ASN A 334 9.19 9.43 11.82
CA ASN A 334 8.54 8.18 11.43
C ASN A 334 9.20 7.00 12.15
N ILE A 335 8.54 5.84 12.12
CA ILE A 335 9.13 4.57 12.59
C ILE A 335 10.44 4.25 11.85
N THR A 336 10.54 4.62 10.56
CA THR A 336 11.75 4.44 9.75
C THR A 336 12.84 5.48 10.03
N GLY A 337 12.59 6.44 10.91
CA GLY A 337 13.53 7.50 11.30
C GLY A 337 13.00 8.93 11.07
N PRO A 338 13.77 9.94 11.51
CA PRO A 338 13.44 11.34 11.29
C PRO A 338 13.78 11.79 9.85
N TYR A 339 12.84 12.49 9.20
CA TYR A 339 13.03 13.07 7.88
C TYR A 339 12.90 14.59 7.96
N ARG A 340 13.94 15.31 7.53
CA ARG A 340 14.00 16.77 7.60
C ARG A 340 13.51 17.40 6.29
N PHE A 341 12.58 18.35 6.40
CA PHE A 341 12.05 19.14 5.30
C PHE A 341 12.40 20.61 5.52
N ALA A 342 13.21 21.20 4.64
CA ALA A 342 13.64 22.58 4.74
C ALA A 342 12.54 23.53 4.28
N ARG A 343 12.35 24.64 5.00
CA ARG A 343 11.37 25.66 4.62
C ARG A 343 11.72 26.28 3.27
N GLN A 344 10.73 26.38 2.40
CA GLN A 344 10.83 26.95 1.05
C GLN A 344 10.17 28.33 0.99
N ARG A 345 9.07 28.52 1.74
CA ARG A 345 8.33 29.77 1.89
C ARG A 345 7.53 29.78 3.19
#